data_AF-A0A532CJB7-F1
#
_entry.id   AF-A0A532CJB7-F1
#
_cell.length_a   1.000
_cell.length_b   1.000
_cell.length_c   1.000
_cell.angle_alpha   90.00
_cell.angle_beta   90.00
_cell.angle_gamma   90.00
#
_symmetry.space_group_name_H-M   'P 1'
#
loop_
_entity.id
_entity.type
_entity.pdbx_description
1 polymer ?
#
loop_
_entity_poly.entity_id
_entity_poly.type
_entity_poly.pdbx_seq_one_letter_code
_entity_poly.pdbx_strand_id
1 'polypeptide(L)'
;MTLVPDQAGLVGTSASRLKDMLVKPDLYHLGPTERLASLLQMQDVEAEAFPSTSSIFTTVWSDDRSSRCQKLGNLAMELIRANKRILLISPDHLECDEMVGMVGRTMKAGGLNHTTWITRYELPIVSQAGGVDLQALGFEAQMHQFYAKSQGNKASLRHKYESFRELAPFLSQKEAKQKDLDEVRLLEWRLVTQLRDLQVKMADVQKTLKDFEHLPLFQRLTMQAVGKNAESLKQYCALYQGQMDQLNNELDVAKGRIQQLAPDAAVPRGKRAEFEELQEQIAKLGGTKKVRELLAAEEHPNRQAFIQNRRLVAATPMRVASDPLFSRVRFDVLMIDEAPQIAAPSLLAAAGLVRERIVVSGDPREISTAGQWAMPGPAIRAAP
;
A
#
# COMPACT_ATOMS: atom_id res chain seq x y z
N MET A 1 -13.15 -18.37 0.97
CA MET A 1 -13.46 -19.69 1.56
C MET A 1 -12.60 -20.75 0.88
N THR A 2 -11.60 -21.27 1.57
CA THR A 2 -11.02 -22.58 1.24
C THR A 2 -12.10 -23.62 1.44
N LEU A 3 -12.80 -23.98 0.37
CA LEU A 3 -13.71 -25.13 0.38
C LEU A 3 -12.88 -26.35 0.82
N VAL A 4 -13.40 -27.09 1.80
CA VAL A 4 -12.88 -28.40 2.16
C VAL A 4 -13.42 -29.34 1.08
N PRO A 5 -12.60 -29.80 0.11
CA PRO A 5 -13.05 -30.77 -0.87
C PRO A 5 -13.46 -32.07 -0.17
N ASP A 6 -14.48 -32.74 -0.70
CA ASP A 6 -14.85 -34.10 -0.28
C ASP A 6 -13.64 -35.04 -0.44
N GLN A 7 -13.52 -36.06 0.42
CA GLN A 7 -12.34 -36.94 0.49
C GLN A 7 -12.01 -37.56 -0.89
N ALA A 8 -13.03 -37.99 -1.62
CA ALA A 8 -12.88 -38.54 -2.98
C ALA A 8 -12.32 -37.50 -3.97
N GLY A 9 -12.78 -36.25 -3.89
CA GLY A 9 -12.28 -35.17 -4.75
C GLY A 9 -10.84 -34.76 -4.43
N LEU A 10 -10.46 -34.82 -3.16
CA LEU A 10 -9.12 -34.50 -2.68
C LEU A 10 -8.09 -35.58 -3.04
N VAL A 11 -8.47 -36.87 -2.97
CA VAL A 11 -7.65 -37.98 -3.46
C VAL A 11 -7.54 -37.93 -4.99
N GLY A 12 -8.63 -37.67 -5.70
CA GLY A 12 -8.65 -37.58 -7.17
C GLY A 12 -7.76 -36.46 -7.71
N THR A 13 -7.82 -35.27 -7.11
CA THR A 13 -6.96 -34.12 -7.48
C THR A 13 -5.49 -34.38 -7.18
N SER A 14 -5.18 -34.96 -6.02
CA SER A 14 -3.81 -35.34 -5.65
C SER A 14 -3.24 -36.39 -6.61
N ALA A 15 -4.03 -37.41 -6.97
CA ALA A 15 -3.63 -38.43 -7.93
C ALA A 15 -3.43 -37.85 -9.35
N SER A 16 -4.29 -36.94 -9.80
CA SER A 16 -4.11 -36.24 -11.07
C SER A 16 -2.80 -35.44 -11.09
N ARG A 17 -2.49 -34.73 -9.99
CA ARG A 17 -1.27 -33.93 -9.91
C ARG A 17 -0.02 -34.79 -9.90
N LEU A 18 -0.02 -35.90 -9.17
CA LEU A 18 1.08 -36.86 -9.21
C LEU A 18 1.29 -37.43 -10.61
N LYS A 19 0.20 -37.73 -11.35
CA LYS A 19 0.28 -38.10 -12.77
C LYS A 19 0.87 -36.98 -13.64
N ASP A 20 0.45 -35.73 -13.42
CA ASP A 20 0.99 -34.58 -14.16
C ASP A 20 2.47 -34.35 -13.89
N MET A 21 2.93 -34.58 -12.65
CA MET A 21 4.35 -34.54 -12.27
C MET A 21 5.17 -35.59 -13.02
N LEU A 22 4.62 -36.79 -13.22
CA LEU A 22 5.26 -37.86 -13.98
C LEU A 22 5.34 -37.55 -15.48
N VAL A 23 4.32 -36.89 -16.04
CA VAL A 23 4.24 -36.58 -17.49
C VAL A 23 5.05 -35.33 -17.86
N LYS A 24 5.23 -34.38 -16.93
CA LYS A 24 5.90 -33.09 -17.18
C LYS A 24 7.07 -32.86 -16.22
N PRO A 25 8.18 -33.60 -16.36
CA PRO A 25 9.32 -33.52 -15.45
C PRO A 25 9.96 -32.12 -15.46
N ASP A 26 9.98 -31.41 -16.59
CA ASP A 26 10.62 -30.09 -16.73
C ASP A 26 9.99 -28.98 -15.86
N LEU A 27 8.73 -29.16 -15.43
CA LEU A 27 8.04 -28.18 -14.57
C LEU A 27 8.39 -28.35 -13.08
N TYR A 28 9.06 -29.44 -12.70
CA TYR A 28 9.37 -29.80 -11.32
C TYR A 28 10.87 -30.10 -11.16
N HIS A 29 11.48 -29.64 -10.08
CA HIS A 29 12.90 -29.92 -9.85
C HIS A 29 13.05 -31.29 -9.18
N LEU A 30 13.34 -32.31 -9.97
CA LEU A 30 13.47 -33.68 -9.49
C LEU A 30 14.77 -33.95 -8.71
N GLY A 31 15.78 -33.07 -8.79
CA GLY A 31 17.10 -33.29 -8.15
C GLY A 31 17.05 -33.58 -6.64
N PRO A 32 16.48 -32.70 -5.79
CA PRO A 32 16.29 -33.00 -4.37
C PRO A 32 15.30 -34.15 -4.12
N THR A 33 14.32 -34.33 -5.01
CA THR A 33 13.28 -35.35 -4.92
C THR A 33 13.83 -36.76 -5.10
N GLU A 34 14.83 -36.96 -5.97
CA GLU A 34 15.51 -38.24 -6.17
C GLU A 34 16.18 -38.75 -4.88
N ARG A 35 16.77 -37.85 -4.08
CA ARG A 35 17.37 -38.22 -2.79
C ARG A 35 16.32 -38.62 -1.77
N LEU A 36 15.20 -37.90 -1.73
CA LEU A 36 14.06 -38.30 -0.89
C LEU A 36 13.50 -39.66 -1.34
N ALA A 37 13.39 -39.91 -2.65
CA ALA A 37 12.97 -41.20 -3.17
C ALA A 37 13.92 -42.35 -2.76
N SER A 38 15.24 -42.10 -2.74
CA SER A 38 16.21 -43.09 -2.25
C SER A 38 16.03 -43.39 -0.76
N LEU A 39 15.76 -42.37 0.08
CA LEU A 39 15.47 -42.59 1.50
C LEU A 39 14.20 -43.43 1.69
N LEU A 40 13.14 -43.15 0.93
CA LEU A 40 11.88 -43.90 1.01
C LEU A 40 12.00 -45.37 0.59
N GLN A 41 13.06 -45.74 -0.14
CA GLN A 41 13.32 -47.11 -0.59
C GLN A 41 14.22 -47.91 0.37
N MET A 42 14.79 -47.27 1.38
CA MET A 42 15.70 -47.92 2.33
C MET A 42 14.95 -48.79 3.34
N GLN A 43 15.54 -49.94 3.69
CA GLN A 43 15.04 -50.81 4.76
C GLN A 43 15.54 -50.33 6.13
N ASP A 44 14.79 -50.70 7.20
CA ASP A 44 14.87 -50.17 8.57
C ASP A 44 16.28 -49.97 9.16
N VAL A 45 17.24 -50.83 8.83
CA VAL A 45 18.60 -50.82 9.40
C VAL A 45 19.50 -49.75 8.76
N GLU A 46 19.16 -49.25 7.57
CA GLU A 46 19.98 -48.30 6.81
C GLU A 46 19.59 -46.83 7.07
N ALA A 47 18.40 -46.57 7.62
CA ALA A 47 17.91 -45.22 7.90
C ALA A 47 18.67 -44.52 9.05
N GLU A 48 19.09 -45.27 10.08
CA GLU A 48 19.94 -44.76 11.18
C GLU A 48 21.37 -44.46 10.70
N ALA A 49 21.86 -45.19 9.69
CA ALA A 49 23.20 -45.03 9.12
C ALA A 49 23.26 -44.02 7.97
N PHE A 50 22.13 -43.40 7.59
CA PHE A 50 22.10 -42.45 6.49
C PHE A 50 22.94 -41.20 6.82
N PRO A 51 23.85 -40.76 5.93
CA PRO A 51 24.70 -39.61 6.20
C PRO A 51 23.83 -38.38 6.50
N SER A 52 23.97 -37.88 7.73
CA SER A 52 23.01 -36.98 8.37
C SER A 52 22.92 -35.59 7.70
N THR A 53 23.92 -35.23 6.89
CA THR A 53 24.00 -33.91 6.24
C THR A 53 24.68 -33.99 4.88
N SER A 54 23.93 -33.61 3.85
CA SER A 54 24.44 -33.14 2.57
C SER A 54 23.90 -31.72 2.31
N SER A 55 24.52 -30.97 1.40
CA SER A 55 24.08 -29.60 1.07
C SER A 55 22.62 -29.51 0.59
N ILE A 56 22.08 -30.61 0.04
CA ILE A 56 20.74 -30.70 -0.57
C ILE A 56 19.75 -31.47 0.33
N PHE A 57 20.23 -32.33 1.23
CA PHE A 57 19.38 -33.21 2.04
C PHE A 57 19.90 -33.31 3.47
N THR A 58 19.03 -33.13 4.46
CA THR A 58 19.38 -33.16 5.88
C THR A 58 18.35 -33.95 6.67
N THR A 59 18.82 -34.82 7.56
CA THR A 59 17.95 -35.56 8.47
C THR A 59 18.12 -35.08 9.92
N VAL A 60 17.01 -35.02 10.64
CA VAL A 60 16.93 -34.68 12.07
C VAL A 60 16.26 -35.86 12.76
N TRP A 61 17.02 -36.94 12.90
CA TRP A 61 16.58 -38.13 13.63
C TRP A 61 16.83 -37.97 15.12
N SER A 62 15.82 -38.28 15.92
CA SER A 62 15.89 -38.36 17.38
C SER A 62 14.66 -39.12 17.85
N ASP A 63 14.71 -39.75 19.01
CA ASP A 63 13.55 -40.27 19.73
C ASP A 63 12.78 -39.15 20.47
N ASP A 64 13.51 -38.20 21.07
CA ASP A 64 12.91 -37.04 21.73
C ASP A 64 12.31 -36.02 20.75
N ARG A 65 10.98 -35.96 20.73
CA ARG A 65 10.19 -35.03 19.94
C ARG A 65 10.49 -33.57 20.25
N SER A 66 10.70 -33.20 21.52
CA SER A 66 10.94 -31.80 21.89
C SER A 66 12.24 -31.27 21.30
N SER A 67 13.31 -32.07 21.38
CA SER A 67 14.60 -31.80 20.74
C SER A 67 14.47 -31.68 19.21
N ARG A 68 13.69 -32.54 18.55
CA ARG A 68 13.44 -32.44 17.10
C ARG A 68 12.77 -31.12 16.73
N CYS A 69 11.65 -30.79 17.38
CA CYS A 69 10.93 -29.55 17.13
C CYS A 69 11.86 -28.34 17.35
N GLN A 70 12.62 -28.31 18.44
CA GLN A 70 13.54 -27.20 18.73
C GLN A 70 14.63 -27.06 17.65
N LYS A 71 15.24 -28.16 17.20
CA LYS A 71 16.24 -28.16 16.11
C LYS A 71 15.63 -27.63 14.81
N LEU A 72 14.44 -28.11 14.44
CA LEU A 72 13.73 -27.61 13.27
C LEU A 72 13.38 -26.12 13.40
N GLY A 73 13.01 -25.65 14.58
CA GLY A 73 12.71 -24.22 14.82
C GLY A 73 13.91 -23.32 14.61
N ASN A 74 15.06 -23.72 15.14
CA ASN A 74 16.32 -23.02 14.96
C ASN A 74 16.72 -22.99 13.47
N LEU A 75 16.62 -24.14 12.79
CA LEU A 75 16.91 -24.23 11.36
C LEU A 75 15.96 -23.37 10.53
N ALA A 76 14.66 -23.36 10.83
CA ALA A 76 13.69 -22.49 10.16
C ALA A 76 14.05 -21.01 10.34
N MET A 77 14.44 -20.62 11.55
CA MET A 77 14.86 -19.26 11.84
C MET A 77 16.12 -18.84 11.07
N GLU A 78 17.12 -19.71 10.98
CA GLU A 78 18.34 -19.48 10.19
C GLU A 78 18.02 -19.31 8.70
N LEU A 79 17.18 -20.19 8.15
CA LEU A 79 16.76 -20.12 6.76
C LEU A 79 15.95 -18.86 6.45
N ILE A 80 15.06 -18.45 7.35
CA ILE A 80 14.30 -17.21 7.22
C ILE A 80 15.24 -16.00 7.23
N ARG A 81 16.25 -15.97 8.11
CA ARG A 81 17.29 -14.93 8.13
C ARG A 81 18.15 -14.93 6.85
N ALA A 82 18.42 -16.10 6.29
CA ALA A 82 19.06 -16.28 4.99
C ALA A 82 18.13 -15.96 3.81
N ASN A 83 16.95 -15.38 4.06
CA ASN A 83 15.98 -14.95 3.07
C ASN A 83 15.38 -16.10 2.24
N LYS A 84 15.44 -17.34 2.73
CA LYS A 84 14.91 -18.53 2.07
C LYS A 84 13.41 -18.69 2.32
N ARG A 85 12.72 -19.25 1.33
CA ARG A 85 11.29 -19.61 1.39
C ARG A 85 11.13 -21.08 1.74
N ILE A 86 10.37 -21.33 2.79
CA ILE A 86 10.22 -22.64 3.43
C ILE A 86 8.78 -23.11 3.26
N LEU A 87 8.64 -24.33 2.76
CA LEU A 87 7.42 -25.12 2.90
C LEU A 87 7.59 -26.04 4.11
N LEU A 88 6.76 -25.87 5.13
CA LEU A 88 6.73 -26.75 6.30
C LEU A 88 5.51 -27.66 6.17
N ILE A 89 5.73 -28.97 6.28
CA ILE A 89 4.65 -29.96 6.32
C ILE A 89 4.74 -30.80 7.59
N SER A 90 3.58 -31.07 8.17
CA SER A 90 3.39 -31.92 9.36
C SER A 90 2.24 -32.89 9.08
N PRO A 91 2.21 -34.09 9.70
CA PRO A 91 1.28 -35.16 9.32
C PRO A 91 -0.19 -34.76 9.47
N ASP A 92 -0.54 -34.03 10.51
CA ASP A 92 -1.88 -33.53 10.76
C ASP A 92 -1.90 -32.05 11.16
N HIS A 93 -3.11 -31.54 11.41
CA HIS A 93 -3.32 -30.15 11.78
C HIS A 93 -2.78 -29.80 13.17
N LEU A 94 -2.84 -30.70 14.15
CA LEU A 94 -2.37 -30.47 15.52
C LEU A 94 -0.84 -30.36 15.53
N GLU A 95 -0.18 -31.32 14.90
CA GLU A 95 1.27 -31.35 14.73
C GLU A 95 1.76 -30.10 13.97
N CYS A 96 1.03 -29.70 12.93
CA CYS A 96 1.34 -28.47 12.19
C CYS A 96 1.21 -27.21 13.07
N ASP A 97 0.17 -27.12 13.88
CA ASP A 97 -0.10 -25.99 14.76
C ASP A 97 0.97 -25.86 15.86
N GLU A 98 1.36 -26.98 16.47
CA GLU A 98 2.43 -27.03 17.47
C GLU A 98 3.77 -26.61 16.86
N MET A 99 4.09 -27.14 15.68
CA MET A 99 5.32 -26.82 14.99
C MET A 99 5.37 -25.33 14.57
N VAL A 100 4.27 -24.77 14.04
CA VAL A 100 4.16 -23.33 13.74
C VAL A 100 4.33 -22.49 15.00
N GLY A 101 3.69 -22.89 16.11
CA GLY A 101 3.83 -22.22 17.41
C GLY A 101 5.27 -22.22 17.91
N MET A 102 5.98 -23.33 17.74
CA MET A 102 7.39 -23.46 18.10
C MET A 102 8.28 -22.57 17.22
N VAL A 103 8.11 -22.56 15.89
CA VAL A 103 8.90 -21.65 15.02
C VAL A 103 8.59 -20.19 15.37
N GLY A 104 7.32 -19.85 15.59
CA GLY A 104 6.90 -18.51 15.99
C GLY A 104 7.53 -18.09 17.32
N ARG A 105 7.59 -18.99 18.32
CA ARG A 105 8.27 -18.77 19.60
C ARG A 105 9.76 -18.50 19.40
N THR A 106 10.44 -19.34 18.63
CA THR A 106 11.88 -19.22 18.35
C THR A 106 12.20 -17.91 17.63
N MET A 107 11.37 -17.53 16.65
CA MET A 107 11.49 -16.24 15.97
C MET A 107 11.27 -15.05 16.92
N LYS A 108 10.25 -15.12 17.77
CA LYS A 108 9.96 -14.09 18.78
C LYS A 108 11.11 -13.93 19.76
N ALA A 109 11.68 -15.04 20.23
CA ALA A 109 12.84 -15.04 21.13
C ALA A 109 14.08 -14.40 20.49
N GLY A 110 14.26 -14.55 19.17
CA GLY A 110 15.35 -13.91 18.45
C GLY A 110 15.02 -12.58 17.75
N GLY A 111 13.96 -11.89 18.20
CA GLY A 111 13.64 -10.51 17.80
C GLY A 111 13.03 -10.33 16.41
N LEU A 112 12.52 -11.40 15.80
CA LEU A 112 11.92 -11.37 14.45
C LEU A 112 10.39 -11.25 14.50
N ASN A 113 9.80 -10.52 13.54
CA ASN A 113 8.35 -10.41 13.44
C ASN A 113 7.75 -11.65 12.75
N HIS A 114 7.28 -12.60 13.56
CA HIS A 114 6.66 -13.85 13.09
C HIS A 114 5.36 -13.61 12.30
N THR A 115 4.57 -12.58 12.63
CA THR A 115 3.25 -12.33 12.02
C THR A 115 3.32 -11.99 10.53
N THR A 116 4.43 -11.42 10.06
CA THR A 116 4.59 -11.02 8.66
C THR A 116 5.20 -12.13 7.79
N TRP A 117 5.89 -13.08 8.40
CA TRP A 117 6.76 -14.03 7.69
C TRP A 117 6.21 -15.45 7.68
N ILE A 118 5.54 -15.86 8.75
CA ILE A 118 4.93 -17.19 8.90
C ILE A 118 3.45 -17.12 8.54
N THR A 119 2.97 -18.15 7.85
CA THR A 119 1.55 -18.36 7.60
C THR A 119 1.18 -19.83 7.74
N ARG A 120 0.16 -20.12 8.55
CA ARG A 120 -0.53 -21.42 8.57
C ARG A 120 -1.56 -21.42 7.45
N TYR A 121 -1.38 -22.27 6.44
CA TYR A 121 -2.21 -22.25 5.23
C TYR A 121 -3.67 -22.65 5.49
N GLU A 122 -3.87 -23.70 6.28
CA GLU A 122 -5.20 -24.14 6.67
C GLU A 122 -5.65 -23.44 7.95
N LEU A 123 -6.91 -23.66 8.35
CA LEU A 123 -7.41 -23.12 9.61
C LEU A 123 -6.71 -23.87 10.77
N PRO A 124 -6.05 -23.15 11.70
CA PRO A 124 -5.49 -23.78 12.89
C PRO A 124 -6.63 -24.28 13.79
N ILE A 125 -6.45 -25.49 14.34
CA ILE A 125 -7.34 -26.11 15.33
C ILE A 125 -7.13 -25.44 16.68
N VAL A 126 -5.87 -25.20 17.05
CA VAL A 126 -5.52 -24.60 18.34
C VAL A 126 -5.44 -23.08 18.18
N SER A 127 -5.98 -22.33 19.15
CA SER A 127 -5.92 -20.86 19.12
C SER A 127 -4.53 -20.33 19.43
N GLN A 128 -3.82 -20.95 20.38
CA GLN A 128 -2.46 -20.59 20.75
C GLN A 128 -1.56 -21.81 20.88
N ALA A 129 -0.38 -21.74 20.29
CA ALA A 129 0.70 -22.70 20.50
C ALA A 129 2.01 -21.94 20.68
N GLY A 130 2.89 -22.43 21.55
CA GLY A 130 4.19 -21.80 21.72
C GLY A 130 4.16 -20.41 22.39
N GLY A 131 3.02 -19.93 22.91
CA GLY A 131 2.83 -18.54 23.34
C GLY A 131 2.63 -17.56 22.17
N VAL A 132 2.22 -18.09 21.03
CA VAL A 132 1.92 -17.39 19.78
C VAL A 132 0.45 -17.61 19.43
N ASP A 133 -0.22 -16.56 18.98
CA ASP A 133 -1.59 -16.63 18.48
C ASP A 133 -1.60 -17.19 17.05
N LEU A 134 -2.07 -18.43 16.91
CA LEU A 134 -2.12 -19.12 15.63
C LEU A 134 -3.27 -18.62 14.75
N GLN A 135 -4.37 -18.14 15.33
CA GLN A 135 -5.50 -17.61 14.56
C GLN A 135 -5.05 -16.37 13.77
N ALA A 136 -4.21 -15.53 14.36
CA ALA A 136 -3.57 -14.41 13.66
C ALA A 136 -2.57 -14.85 12.58
N LEU A 137 -2.02 -16.05 12.65
CA LEU A 137 -1.12 -16.63 11.64
C LEU A 137 -1.85 -17.39 10.53
N GLY A 138 -3.15 -17.61 10.66
CA GLY A 138 -3.97 -18.26 9.65
C GLY A 138 -3.96 -17.48 8.33
N PHE A 139 -3.84 -18.20 7.21
CA PHE A 139 -3.75 -17.61 5.87
C PHE A 139 -4.92 -16.68 5.58
N GLU A 140 -6.15 -17.15 5.76
CA GLU A 140 -7.35 -16.35 5.52
C GLU A 140 -7.39 -15.12 6.46
N ALA A 141 -7.04 -15.27 7.73
CA ALA A 141 -7.03 -14.16 8.69
C ALA A 141 -6.02 -13.07 8.31
N GLN A 142 -4.77 -13.45 7.99
CA GLN A 142 -3.76 -12.50 7.55
C GLN A 142 -4.12 -11.85 6.21
N MET A 143 -4.76 -12.62 5.32
CA MET A 143 -5.21 -12.14 4.03
C MET A 143 -6.32 -11.10 4.20
N HIS A 144 -7.32 -11.37 5.04
CA HIS A 144 -8.37 -10.41 5.42
C HIS A 144 -7.81 -9.16 6.08
N GLN A 145 -6.86 -9.28 7.00
CA GLN A 145 -6.20 -8.12 7.62
C GLN A 145 -5.42 -7.28 6.60
N PHE A 146 -4.70 -7.93 5.69
CA PHE A 146 -3.99 -7.26 4.61
C PHE A 146 -4.96 -6.49 3.70
N TYR A 147 -6.11 -7.08 3.36
CA TYR A 147 -7.14 -6.40 2.59
C TYR A 147 -7.82 -5.29 3.35
N ALA A 148 -8.19 -5.48 4.61
CA ALA A 148 -8.77 -4.43 5.43
C ALA A 148 -7.85 -3.19 5.48
N LYS A 149 -6.53 -3.41 5.62
CA LYS A 149 -5.53 -2.33 5.56
C LYS A 149 -5.44 -1.69 4.16
N SER A 150 -5.40 -2.49 3.10
CA SER A 150 -5.36 -1.98 1.72
C SER A 150 -6.61 -1.17 1.36
N GLN A 151 -7.79 -1.64 1.78
CA GLN A 151 -9.07 -0.97 1.58
C GLN A 151 -9.18 0.30 2.39
N GLY A 152 -8.74 0.29 3.66
CA GLY A 152 -8.66 1.49 4.48
C GLY A 152 -7.77 2.56 3.84
N ASN A 153 -6.60 2.16 3.33
CA ASN A 153 -5.70 3.05 2.61
C ASN A 153 -6.33 3.58 1.31
N LYS A 154 -7.02 2.72 0.55
CA LYS A 154 -7.73 3.10 -0.68
C LYS A 154 -8.89 4.06 -0.41
N ALA A 155 -9.67 3.82 0.64
CA ALA A 155 -10.76 4.69 1.08
C ALA A 155 -10.23 6.05 1.54
N SER A 156 -9.14 6.08 2.32
CA SER A 156 -8.47 7.31 2.70
C SER A 156 -7.94 8.07 1.47
N LEU A 157 -7.30 7.37 0.53
CA LEU A 157 -6.83 7.95 -0.71
C LEU A 157 -7.97 8.50 -1.57
N ARG A 158 -9.10 7.80 -1.63
CA ARG A 158 -10.31 8.21 -2.33
C ARG A 158 -10.87 9.50 -1.74
N HIS A 159 -11.03 9.56 -0.43
CA HIS A 159 -11.49 10.77 0.25
C HIS A 159 -10.55 11.95 0.00
N LYS A 160 -9.23 11.75 0.13
CA LYS A 160 -8.24 12.81 -0.16
C LYS A 160 -8.33 13.30 -1.61
N TYR A 161 -8.50 12.38 -2.55
CA TYR A 161 -8.63 12.70 -3.96
C TYR A 161 -9.95 13.42 -4.29
N GLU A 162 -11.06 13.02 -3.67
CA GLU A 162 -12.36 13.69 -3.78
C GLU A 162 -12.30 15.11 -3.20
N SER A 163 -11.72 15.28 -2.00
CA SER A 163 -11.50 16.60 -1.40
C SER A 163 -10.61 17.50 -2.25
N PHE A 164 -9.52 16.97 -2.83
CA PHE A 164 -8.68 17.74 -3.76
C PHE A 164 -9.46 18.19 -5.00
N ARG A 165 -10.28 17.30 -5.57
CA ARG A 165 -11.11 17.59 -6.74
C ARG A 165 -12.16 18.66 -6.46
N GLU A 166 -12.69 18.75 -5.24
CA GLU A 166 -13.64 19.78 -4.83
C GLU A 166 -12.97 21.11 -4.51
N LEU A 167 -11.81 21.08 -3.84
CA LEU A 167 -11.08 22.29 -3.46
C LEU A 167 -10.43 23.00 -4.64
N ALA A 168 -9.94 22.27 -5.65
CA ALA A 168 -9.29 22.85 -6.83
C ALA A 168 -10.17 23.91 -7.57
N PRO A 169 -11.41 23.61 -7.99
CA PRO A 169 -12.26 24.61 -8.65
C PRO A 169 -12.74 25.68 -7.68
N PHE A 170 -12.93 25.36 -6.40
CA PHE A 170 -13.33 26.34 -5.40
C PHE A 170 -12.26 27.43 -5.21
N LEU A 171 -10.99 27.02 -5.08
CA LEU A 171 -9.87 27.96 -4.92
C LEU A 171 -9.63 28.77 -6.18
N SER A 172 -9.71 28.18 -7.37
CA SER A 172 -9.52 28.92 -8.62
C SER A 172 -10.58 30.00 -8.84
N GLN A 173 -11.85 29.71 -8.52
CA GLN A 173 -12.92 30.71 -8.55
C GLN A 173 -12.67 31.85 -7.55
N LYS A 174 -12.19 31.53 -6.35
CA LYS A 174 -11.86 32.54 -5.33
C LYS A 174 -10.65 33.39 -5.73
N GLU A 175 -9.64 32.80 -6.36
CA GLU A 175 -8.50 33.53 -6.90
C GLU A 175 -8.90 34.48 -8.03
N ALA A 176 -9.80 34.07 -8.92
CA ALA A 176 -10.34 34.96 -9.94
C ALA A 176 -11.04 36.17 -9.32
N LYS A 177 -11.92 35.94 -8.33
CA LYS A 177 -12.59 37.02 -7.60
C LYS A 177 -11.63 37.92 -6.82
N GLN A 178 -10.52 37.36 -6.32
CA GLN A 178 -9.47 38.15 -5.66
C GLN A 178 -8.77 39.07 -6.65
N LYS A 179 -8.46 38.60 -7.86
CA LYS A 179 -7.89 39.44 -8.94
C LYS A 179 -8.85 40.57 -9.32
N ASP A 180 -10.13 40.25 -9.52
CA ASP A 180 -11.16 41.25 -9.81
C ASP A 180 -11.22 42.33 -8.71
N LEU A 181 -11.13 41.90 -7.45
CA LEU A 181 -11.12 42.81 -6.31
C LEU A 181 -9.86 43.69 -6.27
N ASP A 182 -8.69 43.13 -6.58
CA ASP A 182 -7.43 43.87 -6.63
C ASP A 182 -7.43 44.89 -7.79
N GLU A 183 -8.03 44.56 -8.93
CA GLU A 183 -8.25 45.49 -10.05
C GLU A 183 -9.19 46.65 -9.64
N VAL A 184 -10.30 46.36 -8.97
CA VAL A 184 -11.23 47.40 -8.50
C VAL A 184 -10.57 48.29 -7.43
N ARG A 185 -9.75 47.73 -6.54
CA ARG A 185 -8.96 48.52 -5.57
C ARG A 185 -7.93 49.41 -6.25
N LEU A 186 -7.30 48.92 -7.32
CA LEU A 186 -6.38 49.73 -8.12
C LEU A 186 -7.12 50.89 -8.80
N LEU A 187 -8.33 50.65 -9.30
CA LEU A 187 -9.18 51.71 -9.86
C LEU A 187 -9.57 52.74 -8.80
N GLU A 188 -10.01 52.30 -7.61
CA GLU A 188 -10.31 53.20 -6.49
C GLU A 188 -9.08 54.06 -6.16
N TRP A 189 -7.89 53.46 -6.05
CA TRP A 189 -6.66 54.19 -5.78
C TRP A 189 -6.34 55.23 -6.87
N ARG A 190 -6.51 54.89 -8.15
CA ARG A 190 -6.33 55.83 -9.26
C ARG A 190 -7.31 56.99 -9.20
N LEU A 191 -8.60 56.71 -8.95
CA LEU A 191 -9.65 57.73 -8.84
C LEU A 191 -9.38 58.68 -7.66
N VAL A 192 -9.00 58.13 -6.49
CA VAL A 192 -8.62 58.93 -5.30
C VAL A 192 -7.44 59.83 -5.61
N THR A 193 -6.43 59.33 -6.34
CA THR A 193 -5.24 60.10 -6.70
C THR A 193 -5.60 61.26 -7.64
N GLN A 194 -6.38 61.00 -8.69
CA GLN A 194 -6.85 62.03 -9.62
C GLN A 194 -7.72 63.09 -8.92
N LEU A 195 -8.59 62.65 -8.01
CA LEU A 195 -9.43 63.55 -7.23
C LEU A 195 -8.58 64.47 -6.35
N ARG A 196 -7.52 63.93 -5.73
CA ARG A 196 -6.59 64.74 -4.93
C ARG A 196 -5.79 65.74 -5.77
N ASP A 197 -5.37 65.35 -6.98
CA ASP A 197 -4.71 66.27 -7.92
C ASP A 197 -5.62 67.41 -8.35
N LEU A 198 -6.91 67.13 -8.61
CA LEU A 198 -7.91 68.16 -8.93
C LEU A 198 -8.21 69.05 -7.73
N GLN A 199 -8.27 68.51 -6.51
CA GLN A 199 -8.42 69.31 -5.28
C GLN A 199 -7.27 70.30 -5.10
N VAL A 200 -6.03 69.88 -5.35
CA VAL A 200 -4.87 70.77 -5.28
C VAL A 200 -4.96 71.88 -6.33
N LYS A 201 -5.27 71.53 -7.59
CA LYS A 201 -5.46 72.51 -8.67
C LYS A 201 -6.60 73.50 -8.37
N MET A 202 -7.70 73.01 -7.81
CA MET A 202 -8.84 73.84 -7.41
C MET A 202 -8.45 74.80 -6.28
N ALA A 203 -7.72 74.33 -5.27
CA ALA A 203 -7.22 75.17 -4.18
C ALA A 203 -6.27 76.27 -4.69
N ASP A 204 -5.39 75.94 -5.64
CA ASP A 204 -4.49 76.90 -6.29
C ASP A 204 -5.26 77.97 -7.09
N VAL A 205 -6.27 77.56 -7.89
CA VAL A 205 -7.12 78.50 -8.64
C VAL A 205 -7.94 79.38 -7.70
N GLN A 206 -8.50 78.82 -6.62
CA GLN A 206 -9.23 79.60 -5.62
C GLN A 206 -8.33 80.60 -4.89
N LYS A 207 -7.08 80.22 -4.57
CA LYS A 207 -6.09 81.13 -3.98
C LYS A 207 -5.75 82.27 -4.93
N THR A 208 -5.43 81.97 -6.18
CA THR A 208 -5.13 83.00 -7.19
C THR A 208 -6.31 83.93 -7.46
N LEU A 209 -7.55 83.43 -7.37
CA LEU A 209 -8.76 84.25 -7.49
C LEU A 209 -8.95 85.21 -6.31
N LYS A 210 -8.68 84.76 -5.07
CA LYS A 210 -8.69 85.62 -3.87
C LYS A 210 -7.59 86.69 -3.92
N ASP A 211 -6.40 86.30 -4.37
CA ASP A 211 -5.25 87.20 -4.45
C ASP A 211 -5.37 88.18 -5.63
N PHE A 212 -6.21 87.88 -6.64
CA PHE A 212 -6.35 88.65 -7.88
C PHE A 212 -6.68 90.14 -7.65
N GLU A 213 -7.49 90.45 -6.64
CA GLU A 213 -7.90 91.82 -6.29
C GLU A 213 -6.76 92.62 -5.66
N HIS A 214 -5.78 91.95 -5.06
CA HIS A 214 -4.63 92.55 -4.37
C HIS A 214 -3.35 92.60 -5.24
N LEU A 215 -3.37 92.04 -6.45
CA LEU A 215 -2.20 92.04 -7.35
C LEU A 215 -1.95 93.41 -7.99
N PRO A 216 -0.69 93.80 -8.24
CA PRO A 216 -0.31 94.98 -9.02
C PRO A 216 -0.90 94.96 -10.45
N LEU A 217 -1.24 96.14 -10.98
CA LEU A 217 -1.84 96.34 -12.32
C LEU A 217 -1.09 95.62 -13.45
N PHE A 218 0.24 95.65 -13.44
CA PHE A 218 1.07 95.00 -14.46
C PHE A 218 0.92 93.46 -14.43
N GLN A 219 0.81 92.84 -13.25
CA GLN A 219 0.60 91.40 -13.11
C GLN A 219 -0.79 90.97 -13.61
N ARG A 220 -1.83 91.79 -13.36
CA ARG A 220 -3.18 91.51 -13.91
C ARG A 220 -3.18 91.54 -15.43
N LEU A 221 -2.54 92.52 -16.04
CA LEU A 221 -2.42 92.62 -17.51
C LEU A 221 -1.68 91.42 -18.10
N THR A 222 -0.61 90.94 -17.46
CA THR A 222 0.08 89.71 -17.90
C THR A 222 -0.76 88.45 -17.74
N MET A 223 -1.57 88.35 -16.67
CA MET A 223 -2.50 87.22 -16.49
C MET A 223 -3.65 87.24 -17.53
N GLN A 224 -4.14 88.43 -17.89
CA GLN A 224 -5.13 88.60 -18.95
C GLN A 224 -4.57 88.21 -20.33
N ALA A 225 -3.30 88.52 -20.62
CA ALA A 225 -2.63 88.11 -21.85
C ALA A 225 -2.46 86.59 -21.99
N VAL A 226 -2.41 85.86 -20.86
CA VAL A 226 -2.36 84.39 -20.79
C VAL A 226 -3.79 83.77 -20.70
N GLY A 227 -4.85 84.60 -20.77
CA GLY A 227 -6.25 84.16 -20.74
C GLY A 227 -6.80 83.86 -19.34
N LYS A 228 -6.10 84.26 -18.27
CA LYS A 228 -6.53 84.14 -16.88
C LYS A 228 -7.22 85.43 -16.40
N ASN A 229 -8.48 85.57 -16.77
CA ASN A 229 -9.39 86.61 -16.30
C ASN A 229 -10.15 86.11 -15.07
N ALA A 230 -10.70 87.02 -14.25
CA ALA A 230 -11.52 86.62 -13.10
C ALA A 230 -12.72 85.74 -13.50
N GLU A 231 -13.33 85.98 -14.66
CA GLU A 231 -14.41 85.15 -15.21
C GLU A 231 -13.92 83.78 -15.69
N SER A 232 -12.75 83.69 -16.35
CA SER A 232 -12.22 82.40 -16.78
C SER A 232 -11.72 81.56 -15.61
N LEU A 233 -11.18 82.16 -14.54
CA LEU A 233 -10.85 81.48 -13.29
C LEU A 233 -12.11 80.93 -12.59
N LYS A 234 -13.24 81.67 -12.60
CA LYS A 234 -14.53 81.15 -12.12
C LYS A 234 -15.03 79.97 -12.96
N GLN A 235 -14.85 80.02 -14.29
CA GLN A 235 -15.19 78.91 -15.19
C GLN A 235 -14.31 77.69 -14.93
N TYR A 236 -12.99 77.86 -14.70
CA TYR A 236 -12.10 76.75 -14.31
C TYR A 236 -12.50 76.12 -12.98
N CYS A 237 -12.90 76.92 -11.97
CA CYS A 237 -13.45 76.39 -10.72
C CYS A 237 -14.70 75.54 -10.97
N ALA A 238 -15.66 76.02 -11.77
CA ALA A 238 -16.88 75.27 -12.08
C ALA A 238 -16.58 73.96 -12.84
N LEU A 239 -15.61 73.99 -13.76
CA LEU A 239 -15.16 72.80 -14.49
C LEU A 239 -14.49 71.78 -13.57
N TYR A 240 -13.57 72.21 -12.69
CA TYR A 240 -12.94 71.31 -11.72
C TYR A 240 -13.95 70.75 -10.72
N GLN A 241 -14.91 71.55 -10.27
CA GLN A 241 -16.00 71.09 -9.42
C GLN A 241 -16.81 69.97 -10.11
N GLY A 242 -17.23 70.18 -11.37
CA GLY A 242 -17.97 69.17 -12.13
C GLY A 242 -17.17 67.89 -12.37
N GLN A 243 -15.85 67.99 -12.63
CA GLN A 243 -14.96 66.82 -12.75
C GLN A 243 -14.80 66.07 -11.42
N MET A 244 -14.71 66.80 -10.30
CA MET A 244 -14.64 66.20 -8.97
C MET A 244 -15.94 65.47 -8.60
N ASP A 245 -17.11 66.01 -8.96
CA ASP A 245 -18.40 65.36 -8.73
C ASP A 245 -18.54 64.09 -9.56
N GLN A 246 -18.08 64.09 -10.82
CA GLN A 246 -18.03 62.89 -11.66
C GLN A 246 -17.12 61.81 -11.07
N LEU A 247 -15.91 62.18 -10.65
CA LEU A 247 -14.97 61.25 -10.02
C LEU A 247 -15.51 60.69 -8.69
N ASN A 248 -16.19 61.50 -7.88
CA ASN A 248 -16.84 61.03 -6.65
C ASN A 248 -17.91 59.96 -6.94
N ASN A 249 -18.74 60.17 -7.96
CA ASN A 249 -19.74 59.18 -8.36
C ASN A 249 -19.09 57.85 -8.80
N GLU A 250 -18.01 57.91 -9.59
CA GLU A 250 -17.26 56.71 -10.00
C GLU A 250 -16.62 56.00 -8.81
N LEU A 251 -16.12 56.76 -7.83
CA LEU A 251 -15.51 56.26 -6.61
C LEU A 251 -16.53 55.55 -5.72
N ASP A 252 -17.75 56.08 -5.61
CA ASP A 252 -18.84 55.44 -4.87
C ASP A 252 -19.27 54.11 -5.52
N VAL A 253 -19.32 54.05 -6.85
CA VAL A 253 -19.55 52.80 -7.59
C VAL A 253 -18.43 51.78 -7.33
N ALA A 254 -17.17 52.22 -7.36
CA ALA A 254 -16.02 51.35 -7.08
C ALA A 254 -16.06 50.81 -5.64
N LYS A 255 -16.33 51.66 -4.64
CA LYS A 255 -16.49 51.27 -3.23
C LYS A 255 -17.64 50.29 -3.03
N GLY A 256 -18.79 50.53 -3.65
CA GLY A 256 -19.92 49.60 -3.61
C GLY A 256 -19.56 48.22 -4.16
N ARG A 257 -18.77 48.18 -5.24
CA ARG A 257 -18.30 46.92 -5.83
C ARG A 257 -17.26 46.21 -4.95
N ILE A 258 -16.37 46.93 -4.28
CA ILE A 258 -15.44 46.35 -3.30
C ILE A 258 -16.19 45.70 -2.15
N GLN A 259 -17.24 46.35 -1.62
CA GLN A 259 -18.05 45.81 -0.54
C GLN A 259 -18.76 44.50 -0.92
N GLN A 260 -19.18 44.36 -2.18
CA GLN A 260 -19.78 43.13 -2.71
C GLN A 260 -18.75 42.03 -2.96
N LEU A 261 -17.58 42.37 -3.52
CA LEU A 261 -16.56 41.39 -3.89
C LEU A 261 -15.73 40.90 -2.70
N ALA A 262 -15.55 41.70 -1.65
CA ALA A 262 -14.75 41.35 -0.47
C ALA A 262 -15.17 40.06 0.24
N PRO A 263 -16.45 39.84 0.61
CA PRO A 263 -16.87 38.57 1.23
C PRO A 263 -16.78 37.41 0.23
N ASP A 264 -16.97 37.70 -1.05
CA ASP A 264 -17.02 36.74 -2.14
C ASP A 264 -15.63 36.21 -2.53
N ALA A 265 -14.59 37.03 -2.43
CA ALA A 265 -13.19 36.68 -2.64
C ALA A 265 -12.54 36.05 -1.39
N ALA A 266 -13.13 36.22 -0.20
CA ALA A 266 -12.59 35.67 1.03
C ALA A 266 -12.50 34.14 0.97
N VAL A 267 -11.28 33.62 1.17
CA VAL A 267 -11.02 32.19 1.32
C VAL A 267 -11.02 31.85 2.81
N PRO A 268 -11.80 30.86 3.27
CA PRO A 268 -11.76 30.40 4.65
C PRO A 268 -10.33 30.01 5.06
N ARG A 269 -9.93 30.41 6.28
CA ARG A 269 -8.60 30.07 6.84
C ARG A 269 -8.44 28.55 6.89
N GLY A 270 -7.27 28.04 6.48
CA GLY A 270 -6.95 26.61 6.45
C GLY A 270 -7.13 25.93 5.09
N LYS A 271 -8.14 26.30 4.28
CA LYS A 271 -8.42 25.61 3.00
C LYS A 271 -7.30 25.68 1.96
N ARG A 272 -6.50 26.75 1.96
CA ARG A 272 -5.31 26.86 1.10
C ARG A 272 -4.21 25.89 1.54
N ALA A 273 -3.95 25.82 2.85
CA ALA A 273 -2.96 24.90 3.41
C ALA A 273 -3.37 23.43 3.20
N GLU A 274 -4.65 23.11 3.38
CA GLU A 274 -5.20 21.78 3.06
C GLU A 274 -5.02 21.41 1.59
N PHE A 275 -5.25 22.36 0.67
CA PHE A 275 -5.04 22.12 -0.75
C PHE A 275 -3.57 21.91 -1.09
N GLU A 276 -2.66 22.74 -0.56
CA GLU A 276 -1.21 22.60 -0.74
C GLU A 276 -0.71 21.24 -0.23
N GLU A 277 -1.17 20.81 0.95
CA GLU A 277 -0.83 19.51 1.52
C GLU A 277 -1.37 18.36 0.64
N LEU A 278 -2.62 18.45 0.19
CA LEU A 278 -3.21 17.45 -0.71
C LEU A 278 -2.49 17.42 -2.06
N GLN A 279 -2.10 18.57 -2.59
CA GLN A 279 -1.33 18.68 -3.83
C GLN A 279 0.05 18.02 -3.69
N GLU A 280 0.74 18.25 -2.57
CA GLU A 280 2.04 17.61 -2.28
C GLU A 280 1.89 16.09 -2.14
N GLN A 281 0.87 15.62 -1.42
CA GLN A 281 0.58 14.19 -1.26
C GLN A 281 0.26 13.52 -2.60
N ILE A 282 -0.54 14.15 -3.46
CA ILE A 282 -0.84 13.64 -4.80
C ILE A 282 0.42 13.66 -5.69
N ALA A 283 1.26 14.69 -5.58
CA ALA A 283 2.52 14.77 -6.33
C ALA A 283 3.49 13.65 -5.92
N LYS A 284 3.63 13.37 -4.61
CA LYS A 284 4.43 12.25 -4.08
C LYS A 284 3.97 10.88 -4.62
N LEU A 285 2.67 10.72 -4.86
CA LEU A 285 2.08 9.49 -5.41
C LEU A 285 2.22 9.38 -6.95
N GLY A 286 2.86 10.34 -7.60
CA GLY A 286 3.06 10.35 -9.07
C GLY A 286 1.93 11.05 -9.84
N GLY A 287 1.15 11.89 -9.15
CA GLY A 287 0.11 12.72 -9.75
C GLY A 287 -1.27 12.07 -9.83
N THR A 288 -2.24 12.84 -10.31
CA THR A 288 -3.67 12.44 -10.34
C THR A 288 -3.95 11.23 -11.22
N LYS A 289 -3.15 11.00 -12.29
CA LYS A 289 -3.28 9.82 -13.16
C LYS A 289 -2.99 8.53 -12.40
N LYS A 290 -1.86 8.48 -11.70
CA LYS A 290 -1.44 7.30 -10.93
C LYS A 290 -2.36 7.02 -9.75
N VAL A 291 -2.87 8.08 -9.10
CA VAL A 291 -3.90 7.93 -8.05
C VAL A 291 -5.18 7.29 -8.62
N ARG A 292 -5.65 7.72 -9.80
CA ARG A 292 -6.81 7.09 -10.45
C ARG A 292 -6.56 5.63 -10.82
N GLU A 293 -5.37 5.31 -11.31
CA GLU A 293 -4.97 3.93 -11.61
C GLU A 293 -4.97 3.05 -10.34
N LEU A 294 -4.41 3.54 -9.23
CA LEU A 294 -4.44 2.84 -7.94
C LEU A 294 -5.86 2.66 -7.39
N LEU A 295 -6.74 3.63 -7.63
CA LEU A 295 -8.16 3.52 -7.27
C LEU A 295 -8.92 2.56 -8.20
N ALA A 296 -8.54 2.47 -9.46
CA ALA A 296 -9.18 1.62 -10.48
C ALA A 296 -8.66 0.17 -10.48
N ALA A 297 -7.45 -0.08 -9.95
CA ALA A 297 -6.91 -1.43 -9.81
C ALA A 297 -7.90 -2.31 -9.03
N GLU A 298 -8.34 -3.39 -9.68
CA GLU A 298 -9.32 -4.32 -9.12
C GLU A 298 -8.80 -4.98 -7.84
N GLU A 299 -9.73 -5.17 -6.91
CA GLU A 299 -9.51 -5.65 -5.55
C GLU A 299 -9.51 -7.18 -5.47
N HIS A 300 -9.24 -7.86 -6.59
CA HIS A 300 -9.24 -9.31 -6.60
C HIS A 300 -7.95 -9.82 -5.94
N PRO A 301 -8.08 -10.53 -4.81
CA PRO A 301 -6.94 -10.96 -4.03
C PRO A 301 -6.12 -11.98 -4.80
N ASN A 302 -4.93 -11.60 -5.25
CA ASN A 302 -4.00 -12.58 -5.79
C ASN A 302 -3.41 -13.41 -4.63
N ARG A 303 -4.14 -14.47 -4.25
CA ARG A 303 -3.74 -15.44 -3.20
C ARG A 303 -2.34 -16.01 -3.47
N GLN A 304 -1.96 -16.15 -4.75
CA GLN A 304 -0.63 -16.59 -5.16
C GLN A 304 0.45 -15.56 -4.83
N ALA A 305 0.22 -14.27 -5.11
CA ALA A 305 1.17 -13.22 -4.74
C ALA A 305 1.35 -13.13 -3.22
N PHE A 306 0.26 -13.32 -2.47
CA PHE A 306 0.31 -13.31 -1.01
C PHE A 306 1.18 -14.44 -0.46
N ILE A 307 1.00 -15.69 -0.92
CA ILE A 307 1.81 -16.83 -0.46
C ILE A 307 3.27 -16.72 -0.92
N GLN A 308 3.52 -16.05 -2.05
CA GLN A 308 4.87 -15.78 -2.55
C GLN A 308 5.65 -14.82 -1.66
N ASN A 309 4.96 -13.88 -1.02
CA ASN A 309 5.58 -12.92 -0.09
C ASN A 309 5.86 -13.51 1.31
N ARG A 310 5.34 -14.70 1.62
CA ARG A 310 5.57 -15.39 2.89
C ARG A 310 6.85 -16.20 2.86
N ARG A 311 7.57 -16.17 3.99
CA ARG A 311 8.86 -16.85 4.17
C ARG A 311 8.68 -18.28 4.64
N LEU A 312 7.68 -18.54 5.48
CA LEU A 312 7.33 -19.89 5.90
C LEU A 312 5.84 -20.11 5.68
N VAL A 313 5.51 -21.18 4.98
CA VAL A 313 4.14 -21.64 4.74
C VAL A 313 3.99 -23.02 5.33
N ALA A 314 3.11 -23.17 6.32
CA ALA A 314 2.87 -24.43 7.01
C ALA A 314 1.53 -25.05 6.58
N ALA A 315 1.56 -26.28 6.09
CA ALA A 315 0.39 -26.97 5.53
C ALA A 315 0.44 -28.48 5.76
N THR A 316 -0.72 -29.14 5.77
CA THR A 316 -0.75 -30.60 5.70
C THR A 316 -0.30 -31.09 4.30
N PRO A 317 0.37 -32.25 4.21
CA PRO A 317 0.86 -32.82 2.96
C PRO A 317 -0.24 -32.97 1.91
N MET A 318 -1.44 -33.36 2.36
CA MET A 318 -2.57 -33.57 1.47
C MET A 318 -3.10 -32.27 0.87
N ARG A 319 -3.10 -31.18 1.63
CA ARG A 319 -3.46 -29.87 1.11
C ARG A 319 -2.44 -29.34 0.10
N VAL A 320 -1.16 -29.58 0.35
CA VAL A 320 -0.09 -29.24 -0.61
C VAL A 320 -0.27 -29.98 -1.92
N ALA A 321 -0.64 -31.26 -1.88
CA ALA A 321 -0.86 -32.09 -3.08
C ALA A 321 -2.14 -31.71 -3.84
N SER A 322 -3.25 -31.46 -3.15
CA SER A 322 -4.55 -31.23 -3.79
C SER A 322 -4.77 -29.78 -4.29
N ASP A 323 -4.25 -28.78 -3.60
CA ASP A 323 -4.62 -27.38 -3.87
C ASP A 323 -3.82 -26.79 -5.06
N PRO A 324 -4.48 -26.29 -6.11
CA PRO A 324 -3.83 -25.76 -7.31
C PRO A 324 -2.95 -24.55 -7.03
N LEU A 325 -3.15 -23.84 -5.92
CA LEU A 325 -2.31 -22.70 -5.54
C LEU A 325 -0.84 -23.11 -5.39
N PHE A 326 -0.56 -24.31 -4.87
CA PHE A 326 0.81 -24.81 -4.73
C PHE A 326 1.45 -25.22 -6.06
N SER A 327 0.68 -25.46 -7.13
CA SER A 327 1.25 -25.85 -8.42
C SER A 327 2.10 -24.73 -9.05
N ARG A 328 1.79 -23.47 -8.74
CA ARG A 328 2.42 -22.26 -9.31
C ARG A 328 3.39 -21.56 -8.35
N VAL A 329 3.64 -22.16 -7.19
CA VAL A 329 4.52 -21.62 -6.16
C VAL A 329 5.69 -22.55 -6.00
N ARG A 330 6.87 -21.97 -5.79
CA ARG A 330 8.11 -22.70 -5.54
C ARG A 330 8.71 -22.24 -4.23
N PHE A 331 9.39 -23.16 -3.56
CA PHE A 331 10.06 -22.94 -2.28
C PHE A 331 11.54 -23.27 -2.43
N ASP A 332 12.36 -22.66 -1.59
CA ASP A 332 13.80 -22.93 -1.58
C ASP A 332 14.06 -24.19 -0.75
N VAL A 333 13.34 -24.34 0.37
CA VAL A 333 13.50 -25.46 1.31
C VAL A 333 12.16 -26.13 1.64
N LEU A 334 12.16 -27.45 1.73
CA LEU A 334 11.10 -28.26 2.35
C LEU A 334 11.55 -28.72 3.73
N MET A 335 10.72 -28.49 4.74
CA MET A 335 10.89 -29.01 6.09
C MET A 335 9.74 -29.97 6.36
N ILE A 336 10.08 -31.22 6.66
CA ILE A 336 9.13 -32.30 6.93
C ILE A 336 9.26 -32.64 8.40
N ASP A 337 8.19 -32.39 9.13
CA ASP A 337 8.02 -32.77 10.53
C ASP A 337 7.29 -34.11 10.62
N GLU A 338 7.71 -34.96 11.56
CA GLU A 338 7.22 -36.34 11.75
C GLU A 338 7.04 -37.13 10.43
N ALA A 339 8.08 -37.12 9.60
CA ALA A 339 8.08 -37.71 8.26
C ALA A 339 7.65 -39.18 8.18
N PRO A 340 7.99 -40.07 9.14
CA PRO A 340 7.53 -41.47 9.14
C PRO A 340 6.01 -41.62 9.13
N GLN A 341 5.27 -40.62 9.62
CA GLN A 341 3.81 -40.62 9.69
C GLN A 341 3.14 -40.09 8.41
N ILE A 342 3.93 -39.63 7.43
CA ILE A 342 3.42 -39.06 6.19
C ILE A 342 3.61 -40.05 5.04
N ALA A 343 2.55 -40.26 4.27
CA ALA A 343 2.57 -41.12 3.09
C ALA A 343 3.63 -40.68 2.06
N ALA A 344 4.42 -41.64 1.59
CA ALA A 344 5.47 -41.42 0.58
C ALA A 344 5.02 -40.60 -0.65
N PRO A 345 3.85 -40.84 -1.26
CA PRO A 345 3.39 -40.03 -2.39
C PRO A 345 3.20 -38.55 -2.07
N SER A 346 2.75 -38.22 -0.85
CA SER A 346 2.54 -36.84 -0.41
C SER A 346 3.87 -36.14 -0.15
N LEU A 347 4.87 -36.85 0.38
CA LEU A 347 6.23 -36.33 0.53
C LEU A 347 6.86 -35.98 -0.83
N LEU A 348 6.71 -36.86 -1.82
CA LEU A 348 7.20 -36.64 -3.19
C LEU A 348 6.48 -35.47 -3.87
N ALA A 349 5.17 -35.33 -3.67
CA ALA A 349 4.40 -34.19 -4.18
C ALA A 349 4.91 -32.84 -3.64
N ALA A 350 5.25 -32.80 -2.35
CA ALA A 350 5.82 -31.60 -1.71
C ALA A 350 7.27 -31.35 -2.16
N ALA A 351 8.09 -32.39 -2.27
CA ALA A 351 9.48 -32.31 -2.71
C ALA A 351 9.62 -31.71 -4.11
N GLY A 352 8.70 -32.01 -5.03
CA GLY A 352 8.70 -31.45 -6.38
C GLY A 352 8.54 -29.92 -6.45
N LEU A 353 8.10 -29.27 -5.37
CA LEU A 353 7.93 -27.81 -5.29
C LEU A 353 9.21 -27.07 -4.89
N VAL A 354 10.28 -27.80 -4.58
CA VAL A 354 11.44 -27.30 -3.85
C VAL A 354 12.68 -27.29 -4.73
N ARG A 355 13.52 -26.27 -4.54
CA ARG A 355 14.67 -26.01 -5.42
C ARG A 355 16.01 -26.40 -4.82
N GLU A 356 16.23 -26.12 -3.53
CA GLU A 356 17.57 -26.15 -2.96
C GLU A 356 17.76 -27.31 -1.97
N ARG A 357 16.89 -27.43 -0.97
CA ARG A 357 17.14 -28.33 0.17
C ARG A 357 15.88 -29.00 0.72
N ILE A 358 16.01 -30.24 1.17
CA ILE A 358 14.99 -30.95 1.95
C ILE A 358 15.54 -31.28 3.34
N VAL A 359 14.74 -31.03 4.37
CA VAL A 359 15.00 -31.35 5.76
C VAL A 359 13.92 -32.31 6.24
N VAL A 360 14.32 -33.48 6.73
CA VAL A 360 13.42 -34.54 7.19
C VAL A 360 13.62 -34.76 8.68
N SER A 361 12.55 -34.77 9.45
CA SER A 361 12.56 -35.02 10.89
C SER A 361 11.59 -36.13 11.25
N GLY A 362 11.91 -36.87 12.31
CA GLY A 362 11.04 -37.91 12.88
C GLY A 362 11.80 -38.86 13.78
N ASP A 363 11.11 -39.87 14.29
CA ASP A 363 11.74 -41.04 14.91
C ASP A 363 11.91 -42.15 13.85
N PRO A 364 13.14 -42.59 13.53
CA PRO A 364 13.36 -43.65 12.55
C PRO A 364 12.66 -44.97 12.92
N ARG A 365 12.40 -45.23 14.22
CA ARG A 365 11.68 -46.42 14.68
C ARG A 365 10.23 -46.43 14.22
N GLU A 366 9.65 -45.26 13.97
CA GLU A 366 8.27 -45.13 13.52
C GLU A 366 8.09 -45.53 12.05
N ILE A 367 9.16 -45.62 11.26
CA ILE A 367 9.09 -45.93 9.82
C ILE A 367 8.43 -47.29 9.59
N SER A 368 8.87 -48.31 10.35
CA SER A 368 8.32 -49.67 10.26
C SER A 368 6.93 -49.78 10.86
N THR A 369 6.66 -49.07 11.96
CA THR A 369 5.36 -49.16 12.67
C THR A 369 4.26 -48.39 11.97
N ALA A 370 4.55 -47.22 11.39
CA ALA A 370 3.57 -46.38 10.71
C ALA A 370 3.23 -46.91 9.32
N GLY A 371 4.18 -47.59 8.65
CA GLY A 371 3.98 -48.25 7.36
C GLY A 371 3.65 -47.31 6.19
N GLN A 372 3.76 -45.98 6.38
CA GLN A 372 3.36 -44.97 5.40
C GLN A 372 4.30 -44.89 4.19
N TRP A 373 5.50 -45.45 4.33
CA TRP A 373 6.52 -45.52 3.29
C TRP A 373 6.55 -46.88 2.58
N ALA A 374 5.73 -47.83 3.03
CA ALA A 374 5.61 -49.12 2.37
C ALA A 374 5.06 -48.90 0.95
N MET A 375 5.93 -49.09 -0.04
CA MET A 375 5.51 -49.08 -1.44
C MET A 375 4.62 -50.30 -1.68
N PRO A 376 3.43 -50.16 -2.28
CA PRO A 376 2.66 -51.32 -2.69
C PRO A 376 3.55 -52.16 -3.61
N GLY A 377 3.74 -53.43 -3.24
CA GLY A 377 4.47 -54.38 -4.09
C GLY A 377 3.87 -54.40 -5.50
N PRO A 378 4.64 -54.79 -6.53
CA PRO A 378 4.14 -54.84 -7.90
C PRO A 378 2.86 -55.66 -7.90
N ALA A 379 1.72 -54.99 -8.12
CA ALA A 379 0.46 -55.65 -8.27
C ALA A 379 0.66 -56.70 -9.35
N ILE A 380 0.58 -57.98 -8.96
CA ILE A 380 0.56 -59.09 -9.88
C ILE A 380 -0.54 -58.74 -10.87
N ARG A 381 -0.15 -58.39 -12.09
CA ARG A 381 -1.08 -58.24 -13.21
C ARG A 381 -1.79 -59.59 -13.28
N ALA A 382 -3.02 -59.66 -12.78
CA ALA A 382 -3.92 -60.72 -13.16
C ALA A 382 -4.00 -60.63 -14.69
N ALA A 383 -3.42 -61.63 -15.34
CA ALA A 383 -3.45 -61.82 -16.78
C ALA A 383 -4.92 -62.05 -17.22
N PRO A 384 -5.22 -61.85 -18.51
CA PRO A 384 -6.44 -61.23 -19.04
C PRO A 384 -7.76 -61.89 -18.68
#